data_AF-A0A142YL59-F1
#
_entry.id   AF-A0A142YL59-F1
#
_cell.length_a   1.000
_cell.length_b   1.000
_cell.length_c   1.000
_cell.angle_alpha   90.00
_cell.angle_beta   90.00
_cell.angle_gamma   90.00
#
_symmetry.space_group_name_H-M   'P 1'
#
loop_
_entity.id
_entity.type
_entity.pdbx_description
1 polymer ?
#
loop_
_entity_poly.entity_id
_entity_poly.type
_entity_poly.pdbx_seq_one_letter_code
_entity_poly.pdbx_strand_id
1 'polypeptide(L)'
;MSLQAGAPPDPTTGATGLVPPRPNLGPEPWRDENAPTSPLAWIATATVAALLVAWIMRRRRRGAGSIATASSAEVDDSPEGRLVALGDRLRAVLASRLGPSLRARTTEEIAGDPRLAERLDGEDLDRLVAILGAGDRVKFARRGVAEGLLERLPEWTAWAGSLDGRLASTPGSGGKRQPPSP
;
A
#
# COMPACT_ATOMS: atom_id res chain seq x y z
N MET A 1 -90.80 33.36 -51.17
CA MET A 1 -90.38 33.27 -52.60
C MET A 1 -89.17 32.35 -52.64
N SER A 2 -89.09 31.48 -53.67
CA SER A 2 -88.01 30.50 -53.91
C SER A 2 -87.87 29.40 -52.81
N LEU A 3 -87.66 28.10 -53.09
CA LEU A 3 -86.88 27.36 -54.11
C LEU A 3 -85.35 27.47 -53.91
N GLN A 4 -84.53 26.42 -54.11
CA GLN A 4 -84.76 24.96 -54.20
C GLN A 4 -83.40 24.22 -54.26
N ALA A 5 -83.25 23.10 -53.53
CA ALA A 5 -82.24 22.02 -53.69
C ALA A 5 -80.72 22.35 -53.68
N GLY A 6 -79.89 21.33 -53.45
CA GLY A 6 -78.42 21.39 -53.57
C GLY A 6 -77.68 20.33 -52.75
N ALA A 7 -77.26 19.23 -53.39
CA ALA A 7 -76.43 18.16 -52.83
C ALA A 7 -75.81 17.31 -53.97
N PRO A 8 -74.89 16.37 -53.68
CA PRO A 8 -73.56 16.49 -53.07
C PRO A 8 -72.52 16.62 -54.23
N PRO A 9 -71.32 15.98 -54.39
CA PRO A 9 -70.56 14.94 -53.65
C PRO A 9 -69.35 15.56 -52.88
N ASP A 10 -68.11 15.06 -52.69
CA ASP A 10 -67.31 13.86 -53.09
C ASP A 10 -66.21 13.57 -52.01
N PRO A 11 -65.45 12.45 -52.01
CA PRO A 11 -64.78 11.94 -50.80
C PRO A 11 -63.23 11.91 -50.80
N THR A 12 -62.60 12.48 -49.77
CA THR A 12 -61.17 12.31 -49.47
C THR A 12 -60.91 11.47 -48.21
N THR A 13 -61.47 10.26 -48.26
CA THR A 13 -60.88 9.00 -47.75
C THR A 13 -59.59 9.17 -46.93
N GLY A 14 -59.71 9.13 -45.60
CA GLY A 14 -58.56 9.13 -44.70
C GLY A 14 -57.75 7.85 -44.80
N ALA A 15 -56.76 7.83 -45.70
CA ALA A 15 -55.87 6.69 -45.90
C ALA A 15 -54.85 6.56 -44.75
N THR A 16 -55.27 6.02 -43.62
CA THR A 16 -54.39 5.64 -42.50
C THR A 16 -53.42 4.54 -42.95
N GLY A 17 -52.25 4.95 -43.42
CA GLY A 17 -51.22 4.03 -43.90
C GLY A 17 -50.80 3.03 -42.83
N LEU A 18 -50.82 1.74 -43.19
CA LEU A 18 -50.36 0.64 -42.33
C LEU A 18 -48.84 0.75 -42.12
N VAL A 19 -48.44 1.43 -41.05
CA VAL A 19 -47.05 1.45 -40.59
C VAL A 19 -46.68 0.04 -40.12
N PRO A 20 -45.64 -0.62 -40.68
CA PRO A 20 -45.24 -1.94 -40.21
C PRO A 20 -44.73 -1.83 -38.76
N PRO A 21 -45.03 -2.82 -37.89
CA PRO A 21 -44.53 -2.81 -36.52
C PRO A 21 -43.00 -2.83 -36.52
N ARG A 22 -42.39 -2.00 -35.67
CA ARG A 22 -40.92 -1.95 -35.55
C ARG A 22 -40.40 -3.35 -35.16
N PRO A 23 -39.32 -3.85 -35.78
CA PRO A 23 -38.67 -5.07 -35.34
C PRO A 23 -38.30 -4.97 -33.85
N ASN A 24 -38.73 -5.93 -33.05
CA ASN A 24 -38.37 -6.00 -31.65
C ASN A 24 -36.91 -6.46 -31.57
N LEU A 25 -35.98 -5.52 -31.39
CA LEU A 25 -34.59 -5.84 -31.11
C LEU A 25 -34.54 -6.60 -29.78
N GLY A 26 -34.10 -7.86 -29.83
CA GLY A 26 -33.94 -8.68 -28.63
C GLY A 26 -32.95 -8.05 -27.65
N PRO A 27 -32.97 -8.46 -26.37
CA PRO A 27 -32.05 -7.93 -25.37
C PRO A 27 -30.60 -8.06 -25.85
N GLU A 28 -29.86 -6.96 -25.88
CA GLU A 28 -28.47 -6.99 -26.34
C GLU A 28 -27.64 -7.91 -25.43
N PRO A 29 -26.72 -8.72 -26.01
CA PRO A 29 -25.85 -9.57 -25.22
C PRO A 29 -24.93 -8.70 -24.35
N TRP A 30 -25.03 -8.89 -23.04
CA TRP A 30 -24.18 -8.17 -22.08
C TRP A 30 -22.71 -8.47 -22.37
N ARG A 31 -21.87 -7.44 -22.30
CA ARG A 31 -20.42 -7.61 -22.42
C ARG A 31 -19.87 -8.06 -21.08
N ASP A 32 -19.28 -9.24 -21.02
CA ASP A 32 -18.50 -9.70 -19.87
C ASP A 32 -17.15 -8.97 -19.83
N GLU A 33 -17.15 -7.72 -19.36
CA GLU A 33 -15.96 -6.85 -19.26
C GLU A 33 -14.90 -7.32 -18.25
N ASN A 34 -15.12 -8.48 -17.61
CA ASN A 34 -14.31 -9.04 -16.53
C ASN A 34 -13.28 -10.09 -16.96
N ALA A 35 -13.17 -10.41 -18.25
CA ALA A 35 -12.15 -11.32 -18.78
C ALA A 35 -10.92 -10.53 -19.32
N PRO A 36 -9.75 -10.54 -18.65
CA PRO A 36 -8.56 -9.79 -19.08
C PRO A 36 -7.83 -10.48 -20.25
N THR A 37 -8.47 -10.57 -21.40
CA THR A 37 -7.89 -10.99 -22.69
C THR A 37 -7.00 -9.90 -23.34
N SER A 38 -6.82 -8.76 -22.67
CA SER A 38 -5.90 -7.70 -23.10
C SER A 38 -4.43 -8.13 -22.93
N PRO A 39 -3.57 -8.04 -23.97
CA PRO A 39 -2.15 -8.35 -23.85
C PRO A 39 -1.41 -7.39 -22.90
N LEU A 40 -1.95 -6.19 -22.66
CA LEU A 40 -1.41 -5.23 -21.68
C LEU A 40 -1.54 -5.75 -20.24
N ALA A 41 -2.59 -6.52 -19.92
CA ALA A 41 -2.74 -7.14 -18.60
C ALA A 41 -1.66 -8.20 -18.33
N TRP A 42 -1.30 -8.98 -19.36
CA TRP A 42 -0.19 -9.93 -19.29
C TRP A 42 1.15 -9.23 -19.12
N ILE A 43 1.41 -8.13 -19.84
CA ILE A 43 2.62 -7.31 -19.66
C ILE A 43 2.69 -6.77 -18.24
N ALA A 44 1.61 -6.17 -17.72
CA ALA A 44 1.57 -5.65 -16.35
C ALA A 44 1.84 -6.75 -15.30
N THR A 45 1.22 -7.91 -15.46
CA THR A 45 1.41 -9.07 -14.55
C THR A 45 2.84 -9.59 -14.61
N ALA A 46 3.42 -9.71 -15.81
CA ALA A 46 4.82 -10.11 -15.98
C ALA A 46 5.80 -9.09 -15.39
N THR A 47 5.53 -7.77 -15.53
CA THR A 47 6.34 -6.71 -14.91
C THR A 47 6.29 -6.79 -13.39
N VAL A 48 5.11 -6.96 -12.78
CA VAL A 48 4.96 -7.13 -11.33
C VAL A 48 5.70 -8.38 -10.85
N ALA A 49 5.54 -9.51 -11.53
CA ALA A 49 6.26 -10.75 -11.20
C ALA A 49 7.78 -10.59 -11.30
N ALA A 50 8.29 -9.95 -12.37
CA ALA A 50 9.71 -9.67 -12.57
C ALA A 50 10.28 -8.75 -11.47
N LEU A 51 9.55 -7.69 -11.08
CA LEU A 51 9.94 -6.81 -9.97
C LEU A 51 9.96 -7.55 -8.63
N LEU A 52 9.00 -8.44 -8.39
CA LEU A 52 8.90 -9.22 -7.15
C LEU A 52 10.03 -10.26 -7.04
N VAL A 53 10.34 -10.96 -8.14
CA VAL A 53 11.51 -11.86 -8.24
C VAL A 53 12.81 -11.06 -8.08
N ALA A 54 12.98 -9.92 -8.76
CA ALA A 54 14.16 -9.07 -8.63
C ALA A 54 14.35 -8.57 -7.19
N TRP A 55 13.26 -8.21 -6.49
CA TRP A 55 13.31 -7.82 -5.08
C TRP A 55 13.73 -8.98 -4.17
N ILE A 56 13.17 -10.17 -4.36
CA ILE A 56 13.57 -11.38 -3.61
C ILE A 56 15.04 -11.73 -3.88
N MET A 57 15.50 -11.69 -5.13
CA MET A 57 16.90 -11.95 -5.49
C MET A 57 17.83 -10.89 -4.91
N ARG A 58 17.47 -9.60 -4.94
CA ARG A 58 18.25 -8.51 -4.31
C ARG A 58 18.30 -8.65 -2.80
N ARG A 59 17.22 -9.12 -2.15
CA ARG A 59 17.18 -9.44 -0.71
C ARG A 59 18.07 -10.64 -0.36
N ARG A 60 18.11 -11.68 -1.21
CA ARG A 60 18.99 -12.86 -1.00
C ARG A 60 20.47 -12.56 -1.27
N ARG A 61 20.80 -11.85 -2.35
CA ARG A 61 22.19 -11.45 -2.67
C ARG A 61 22.80 -10.54 -1.59
N ARG A 62 22.00 -9.70 -0.93
CA ARG A 62 22.43 -8.89 0.23
C ARG A 62 22.89 -9.72 1.45
N GLY A 63 22.69 -11.04 1.47
CA GLY A 63 23.21 -11.94 2.50
C GLY A 63 24.39 -12.82 2.05
N ALA A 64 24.76 -12.83 0.76
CA ALA A 64 25.82 -13.70 0.24
C ALA A 64 26.40 -13.19 -1.09
N GLY A 65 27.72 -12.91 -1.08
CA GLY A 65 28.52 -12.65 -2.29
C GLY A 65 28.69 -11.17 -2.63
N SER A 66 29.96 -10.75 -2.76
CA SER A 66 30.36 -9.46 -3.33
C SER A 66 30.43 -9.54 -4.87
N ILE A 67 30.82 -8.42 -5.50
CA ILE A 67 31.23 -8.24 -6.91
C ILE A 67 30.09 -8.09 -7.94
N ALA A 68 29.91 -6.83 -8.37
CA ALA A 68 29.52 -6.32 -9.71
C ALA A 68 28.15 -6.74 -10.34
N THR A 69 27.50 -5.94 -11.20
CA THR A 69 27.82 -4.62 -11.79
C THR A 69 26.52 -3.78 -11.92
N ALA A 70 26.65 -2.48 -12.22
CA ALA A 70 25.64 -1.64 -12.89
C ALA A 70 24.30 -1.37 -12.17
N SER A 71 24.34 -0.53 -11.14
CA SER A 71 23.80 0.83 -11.28
C SER A 71 24.18 1.66 -10.05
N SER A 72 24.88 2.78 -10.26
CA SER A 72 25.40 3.61 -9.16
C SER A 72 24.35 4.59 -8.65
N ALA A 73 23.27 4.04 -8.08
CA ALA A 73 22.77 4.64 -6.85
C ALA A 73 23.86 4.37 -5.81
N GLU A 74 24.66 5.39 -5.51
CA GLU A 74 25.64 5.33 -4.43
C GLU A 74 24.93 4.81 -3.18
N VAL A 75 25.49 3.77 -2.56
CA VAL A 75 25.08 3.44 -1.19
C VAL A 75 25.62 4.59 -0.38
N ASP A 76 24.73 5.48 0.05
CA ASP A 76 25.12 6.64 0.84
C ASP A 76 25.57 6.17 2.23
N ASP A 77 26.84 5.79 2.29
CA ASP A 77 27.58 5.46 3.50
C ASP A 77 27.96 6.74 4.29
N SER A 78 27.33 7.88 4.01
CA SER A 78 27.25 8.96 4.98
C SER A 78 26.57 8.46 6.27
N PRO A 79 26.88 9.08 7.42
CA PRO A 79 26.13 8.82 8.65
C PRO A 79 24.63 9.15 8.52
N GLU A 80 24.28 10.14 7.69
CA GLU A 80 22.91 10.57 7.41
C GLU A 80 22.12 9.47 6.68
N GLY A 81 22.68 8.93 5.58
CA GLY A 81 22.10 7.82 4.82
C GLY A 81 21.92 6.55 5.64
N ARG A 82 22.86 6.23 6.56
CA ARG A 82 22.70 5.13 7.52
C ARG A 82 21.52 5.32 8.47
N LEU A 83 21.25 6.54 8.93
CA LEU A 83 20.12 6.82 9.82
C LEU A 83 18.78 6.66 9.10
N VAL A 84 18.68 7.14 7.85
CA VAL A 84 17.49 6.94 7.00
C VAL A 84 17.28 5.45 6.73
N ALA A 85 18.34 4.70 6.42
CA ALA A 85 18.28 3.25 6.21
C ALA A 85 17.90 2.45 7.48
N LEU A 86 18.22 2.98 8.68
CA LEU A 86 17.77 2.41 9.95
C LEU A 86 16.26 2.60 10.15
N GLY A 87 15.74 3.81 9.89
CA GLY A 87 14.30 4.09 9.92
C GLY A 87 13.50 3.23 8.94
N ASP A 88 13.95 3.11 7.69
CA ASP A 88 13.35 2.22 6.68
C ASP A 88 13.40 0.73 7.10
N ARG A 89 14.47 0.29 7.79
CA ARG A 89 14.56 -1.08 8.33
C ARG A 89 13.54 -1.30 9.44
N LEU A 90 13.39 -0.36 10.37
CA LEU A 90 12.40 -0.43 11.45
C LEU A 90 10.97 -0.48 10.88
N ARG A 91 10.64 0.43 9.95
CA ARG A 91 9.36 0.42 9.21
C ARG A 91 9.10 -0.92 8.50
N ALA A 92 10.12 -1.59 7.99
CA ALA A 92 9.99 -2.92 7.39
C ALA A 92 9.76 -4.04 8.42
N VAL A 93 10.39 -4.00 9.60
CA VAL A 93 10.15 -4.95 10.70
C VAL A 93 8.70 -4.81 11.20
N LEU A 94 8.27 -3.57 11.50
CA LEU A 94 6.90 -3.24 11.89
C LEU A 94 5.88 -3.79 10.89
N ALA A 95 6.09 -3.52 9.60
CA ALA A 95 5.22 -3.98 8.52
C ALA A 95 5.16 -5.51 8.40
N SER A 96 6.23 -6.23 8.74
CA SER A 96 6.27 -7.70 8.72
C SER A 96 5.63 -8.36 9.95
N ARG A 97 5.58 -7.66 11.08
CA ARG A 97 5.03 -8.18 12.35
C ARG A 97 3.57 -7.79 12.60
N LEU A 98 3.18 -6.57 12.21
CA LEU A 98 1.86 -5.99 12.52
C LEU A 98 1.07 -5.57 11.27
N GLY A 99 1.57 -5.86 10.06
CA GLY A 99 0.86 -5.73 8.79
C GLY A 99 1.36 -4.58 7.90
N PRO A 100 1.24 -4.72 6.56
CA PRO A 100 1.96 -3.90 5.60
C PRO A 100 1.59 -2.40 5.61
N SER A 101 0.40 -2.05 6.10
CA SER A 101 -0.08 -0.65 6.18
C SER A 101 0.81 0.24 7.06
N LEU A 102 1.48 -0.30 8.09
CA LEU A 102 2.41 0.48 8.93
C LEU A 102 3.58 1.07 8.15
N ARG A 103 3.92 0.53 6.96
CA ARG A 103 5.02 1.06 6.16
C ARG A 103 4.72 2.44 5.55
N ALA A 104 3.46 2.75 5.31
CA ALA A 104 3.02 3.99 4.66
C ALA A 104 2.64 5.11 5.65
N ARG A 105 2.52 4.79 6.94
CA ARG A 105 2.10 5.71 8.00
C ARG A 105 3.17 6.72 8.38
N THR A 106 2.76 7.86 8.96
CA THR A 106 3.69 8.81 9.59
C THR A 106 4.28 8.23 10.88
N THR A 107 5.27 8.91 11.47
CA THR A 107 5.86 8.47 12.75
C THR A 107 4.88 8.65 13.92
N GLU A 108 4.01 9.65 13.84
CA GLU A 108 2.96 9.95 14.80
C GLU A 108 1.81 8.91 14.73
N GLU A 109 1.41 8.51 13.52
CA GLU A 109 0.44 7.43 13.29
C GLU A 109 0.98 6.02 13.66
N ILE A 110 2.29 5.88 13.83
CA ILE A 110 2.94 4.67 14.37
C ILE A 110 3.00 4.74 15.90
N ALA A 111 3.35 5.91 16.47
CA ALA A 111 3.34 6.14 17.91
C ALA A 111 1.95 5.87 18.54
N GLY A 112 0.88 6.22 17.81
CA GLY A 112 -0.50 6.01 18.24
C GLY A 112 -1.13 4.64 17.92
N ASP A 113 -0.40 3.64 17.39
CA ASP A 113 -1.00 2.33 17.08
C ASP A 113 -1.12 1.45 18.34
N PRO A 114 -2.34 1.05 18.78
CA PRO A 114 -2.50 0.24 19.99
C PRO A 114 -1.74 -1.09 19.96
N ARG A 115 -1.53 -1.67 18.78
CA ARG A 115 -0.86 -2.97 18.59
C ARG A 115 0.65 -2.88 18.81
N LEU A 116 1.20 -1.67 18.94
CA LEU A 116 2.56 -1.44 19.44
C LEU A 116 2.60 -1.28 20.96
N ALA A 117 1.64 -0.56 21.55
CA ALA A 117 1.49 -0.46 23.01
C ALA A 117 1.17 -1.82 23.68
N GLU A 118 0.58 -2.77 22.95
CA GLU A 118 0.42 -4.17 23.36
C GLU A 118 1.73 -5.00 23.37
N ARG A 119 2.81 -4.51 22.76
CA ARG A 119 4.02 -5.30 22.42
C ARG A 119 5.34 -4.69 22.87
N LEU A 120 5.38 -3.38 23.04
CA LEU A 120 6.53 -2.62 23.54
C LEU A 120 6.11 -1.93 24.83
N ASP A 121 7.03 -1.81 25.78
CA ASP A 121 6.85 -0.86 26.87
C ASP A 121 7.03 0.59 26.38
N GLY A 122 6.79 1.55 27.27
CA GLY A 122 6.91 2.97 26.95
C GLY A 122 8.32 3.37 26.51
N GLU A 123 9.38 2.77 27.06
CA GLU A 123 10.76 3.13 26.71
C GLU A 123 11.13 2.62 25.32
N ASP A 124 10.73 1.39 24.97
CA ASP A 124 10.92 0.83 23.64
C ASP A 124 10.06 1.53 22.57
N LEU A 125 8.85 1.98 22.93
CA LEU A 125 7.99 2.78 22.04
C LEU A 125 8.57 4.19 21.82
N ASP A 126 8.97 4.89 22.88
CA ASP A 126 9.62 6.21 22.78
C ASP A 126 10.95 6.11 22.00
N ARG A 127 11.75 5.06 22.22
CA ARG A 127 12.98 4.82 21.46
C ARG A 127 12.68 4.52 19.99
N LEU A 128 11.65 3.74 19.68
CA LEU A 128 11.19 3.51 18.30
C LEU A 128 10.83 4.84 17.61
N VAL A 129 9.98 5.64 18.25
CA VAL A 129 9.50 6.94 17.73
C VAL A 129 10.66 7.93 17.56
N ALA A 130 11.60 7.97 18.51
CA ALA A 130 12.79 8.80 18.44
C ALA A 130 13.68 8.46 17.22
N ILE A 131 13.88 7.17 16.93
CA ILE A 131 14.69 6.74 15.76
C ILE A 131 13.95 7.03 14.45
N LEU A 132 12.65 6.71 14.37
CA LEU A 132 11.85 6.97 13.17
C LEU A 132 11.80 8.48 12.86
N GLY A 133 11.51 9.31 13.86
CA GLY A 133 11.50 10.76 13.73
C GLY A 133 12.88 11.35 13.43
N ALA A 134 13.98 10.72 13.89
CA ALA A 134 15.33 11.13 13.52
C ALA A 134 15.66 10.81 12.05
N GLY A 135 15.27 9.63 11.57
CA GLY A 135 15.38 9.25 10.16
C GLY A 135 14.53 10.14 9.26
N ASP A 136 13.27 10.42 9.64
CA ASP A 136 12.39 11.32 8.89
C ASP A 136 12.92 12.77 8.90
N ARG A 137 13.45 13.28 10.03
CA ARG A 137 14.13 14.59 10.06
C ARG A 137 15.27 14.66 9.06
N VAL A 138 16.21 13.72 9.08
CA VAL A 138 17.35 13.72 8.15
C VAL A 138 16.90 13.57 6.69
N LYS A 139 15.87 12.77 6.41
CA LYS A 139 15.29 12.54 5.08
C LYS A 139 14.63 13.78 4.46
N PHE A 140 14.10 14.70 5.26
CA PHE A 140 13.39 15.89 4.80
C PHE A 140 14.10 17.22 5.12
N ALA A 141 15.23 17.19 5.83
CA ALA A 141 16.01 18.37 6.19
C ALA A 141 16.91 18.89 5.05
N ARG A 142 17.46 20.09 5.27
CA ARG A 142 18.68 20.55 4.60
C ARG A 142 19.89 20.11 5.45
N ARG A 143 21.07 19.94 4.83
CA ARG A 143 22.30 19.41 5.47
C ARG A 143 22.58 20.02 6.85
N GLY A 144 23.07 19.20 7.78
CA GLY A 144 23.51 19.62 9.12
C GLY A 144 22.51 19.35 10.26
N VAL A 145 21.33 18.81 9.96
CA VAL A 145 20.33 18.43 10.99
C VAL A 145 20.69 17.12 11.71
N ALA A 146 21.72 16.40 11.24
CA ALA A 146 22.18 15.16 11.85
C ALA A 146 23.15 15.33 13.03
N GLU A 147 23.69 16.53 13.27
CA GLU A 147 24.59 16.83 14.40
C GLU A 147 23.99 16.30 15.73
N GLY A 148 24.75 15.52 16.50
CA GLY A 148 24.29 14.84 17.73
C GLY A 148 23.35 13.62 17.52
N LEU A 149 22.58 13.54 16.44
CA LEU A 149 21.79 12.33 16.11
C LEU A 149 22.71 11.15 15.69
N LEU A 150 23.84 11.46 15.06
CA LEU A 150 24.80 10.47 14.57
C LEU A 150 25.55 9.74 15.70
N GLU A 151 25.76 10.40 16.84
CA GLU A 151 26.41 9.81 18.02
C GLU A 151 25.59 8.66 18.60
N ARG A 152 24.25 8.73 18.46
CA ARG A 152 23.32 7.68 18.90
C ARG A 152 23.12 6.55 17.89
N LEU A 153 23.62 6.69 16.65
CA LEU A 153 23.47 5.68 15.61
C LEU A 153 23.95 4.27 16.02
N PRO A 154 25.04 4.07 16.79
CA PRO A 154 25.45 2.75 17.26
C PRO A 154 24.48 2.16 18.30
N GLU A 155 24.05 2.96 19.29
CA GLU A 155 23.03 2.59 20.31
C GLU A 155 21.74 2.13 19.61
N TRP A 156 21.24 2.96 18.71
CA TRP A 156 19.99 2.73 17.98
C TRP A 156 20.08 1.55 17.01
N THR A 157 21.23 1.32 16.37
CA THR A 157 21.45 0.15 15.51
C THR A 157 21.48 -1.14 16.32
N ALA A 158 22.14 -1.15 17.48
CA ALA A 158 22.17 -2.30 18.38
C ALA A 158 20.77 -2.62 18.93
N TRP A 159 20.05 -1.61 19.43
CA TRP A 159 18.68 -1.76 19.90
C TRP A 159 17.73 -2.26 18.80
N ALA A 160 17.81 -1.69 17.59
CA ALA A 160 16.98 -2.10 16.45
C ALA A 160 17.20 -3.56 16.03
N GLY A 161 18.38 -4.12 16.28
CA GLY A 161 18.66 -5.55 16.11
C GLY A 161 17.83 -6.45 17.02
N SER A 162 17.34 -5.93 18.15
CA SER A 162 16.50 -6.67 19.11
C SER A 162 14.98 -6.52 18.88
N LEU A 163 14.53 -5.49 18.15
CA LEU A 163 13.11 -5.14 18.04
C LEU A 163 12.24 -6.29 17.50
N ASP A 164 12.73 -7.05 16.53
CA ASP A 164 11.97 -8.17 15.95
C ASP A 164 11.64 -9.28 16.97
N GLY A 165 12.55 -9.52 17.93
CA GLY A 165 12.32 -10.45 19.05
C GLY A 165 11.37 -9.91 20.12
N ARG A 166 11.39 -8.59 20.37
CA ARG A 166 10.44 -7.91 21.26
C ARG A 166 9.02 -8.02 20.71
N LEU A 167 8.81 -7.63 19.44
CA LEU A 167 7.51 -7.74 18.77
C LEU A 167 7.03 -9.19 18.60
N ALA A 168 7.94 -10.15 18.46
CA ALA A 168 7.62 -11.59 18.43
C ALA A 168 7.11 -12.12 19.78
N SER A 169 7.47 -11.48 20.88
CA SER A 169 7.10 -11.93 22.23
C SER A 169 5.62 -11.58 22.52
N THR A 170 4.83 -12.59 22.84
CA THR A 170 3.42 -12.41 23.23
C THR A 170 3.33 -11.92 24.68
N PRO A 171 2.61 -10.82 24.98
CA PRO A 171 2.36 -10.42 26.36
C PRO A 171 1.62 -11.56 27.09
N GLY A 172 2.25 -12.12 28.13
CA GLY A 172 1.71 -13.22 28.93
C GLY A 172 2.49 -14.54 28.91
N SER A 173 3.53 -14.70 28.08
CA SER A 173 4.35 -15.94 28.09
C SER A 173 5.25 -16.09 29.33
N GLY A 174 5.56 -14.98 30.02
CA GLY A 174 6.37 -14.95 31.23
C GLY A 174 5.53 -14.81 32.50
N GLY A 175 5.57 -15.81 33.38
CA GLY A 175 5.13 -15.65 34.78
C GLY A 175 3.83 -16.37 35.18
N LYS A 176 3.76 -17.70 35.00
CA LYS A 176 3.00 -18.52 35.96
C LYS A 176 3.66 -18.39 37.33
N ARG A 177 3.22 -17.42 38.14
CA ARG A 177 3.63 -17.31 39.54
C ARG A 177 3.10 -18.54 40.27
N GLN A 178 3.98 -19.45 40.63
CA GLN A 178 3.63 -20.55 41.52
C GLN A 178 3.18 -19.93 42.85
N PRO A 179 1.96 -20.20 43.34
CA PRO A 179 1.53 -19.69 44.64
C PRO A 179 2.44 -20.28 45.73
N PRO A 180 2.69 -19.56 46.83
CA PRO A 180 3.43 -20.11 47.94
C PRO A 180 2.72 -21.37 48.47
N SER A 181 3.48 -22.45 48.65
CA SER A 181 3.00 -23.62 49.38
C SER A 181 2.71 -23.23 50.84
N PRO A 182 1.68 -23.81 51.48
CA PRO A 182 1.44 -23.67 52.91
C PRO A 182 2.48 -24.41 53.75
#